data_AF-A0A9Q3FTV8-F1
#
_entry.id   AF-A0A9Q3FTV8-F1
#
_cell.length_a   1.000
_cell.length_b   1.000
_cell.length_c   1.000
_cell.angle_alpha   90.00
_cell.angle_beta   90.00
_cell.angle_gamma   90.00
#
_symmetry.space_group_name_H-M   'P 1'
#
loop_
_entity.id
_entity.type
_entity.pdbx_description
1 polymer ?
#
loop_
_entity_poly.entity_id
_entity_poly.type
_entity_poly.pdbx_seq_one_letter_code
_entity_poly.pdbx_strand_id
1 'polypeptide(L)'
;MEDSFAYFKDKWDKLHATPDFKVEDLVLISTTNLNKIKGFKNIKDSFSGPFVIKALHGENAVKLELFEELSNKNPTFPVSLIKP
;
A
#
# COMPACT_ATOMS: atom_id res chain seq x y z
N MET A 1 9.18 -29.45 -3.54
CA MET A 1 9.51 -28.09 -3.03
C MET A 1 8.72 -27.02 -3.76
N GLU A 2 8.27 -27.26 -5.00
CA GLU A 2 7.39 -26.38 -5.79
C GLU A 2 5.95 -26.24 -5.24
N ASP A 3 5.38 -27.27 -4.60
CA ASP A 3 4.00 -27.23 -4.08
C ASP A 3 3.75 -26.16 -3.01
N SER A 4 4.76 -25.84 -2.19
CA SER A 4 4.60 -24.85 -1.13
C SER A 4 4.43 -23.44 -1.71
N PHE A 5 5.19 -23.11 -2.76
CA PHE A 5 5.08 -21.81 -3.44
C PHE A 5 3.70 -21.63 -4.09
N ALA A 6 3.15 -22.68 -4.71
CA ALA A 6 1.83 -22.65 -5.31
C ALA A 6 0.71 -22.46 -4.26
N TYR A 7 0.80 -23.18 -3.13
CA TYR A 7 -0.15 -23.05 -2.02
C TYR A 7 -0.15 -21.65 -1.41
N PHE A 8 1.03 -21.06 -1.19
CA PHE A 8 1.13 -19.70 -0.67
C PHE A 8 0.65 -18.65 -1.68
N LYS A 9 0.90 -18.85 -2.98
CA LYS A 9 0.44 -17.95 -4.04
C LYS A 9 -1.09 -17.95 -4.16
N ASP A 10 -1.73 -19.11 -4.24
CA ASP A 10 -3.19 -19.23 -4.35
C ASP A 10 -3.92 -18.63 -3.14
N LYS A 11 -3.38 -18.86 -1.93
CA LYS A 11 -3.92 -18.25 -0.71
C LYS A 11 -3.77 -16.73 -0.72
N TRP A 12 -2.67 -16.22 -1.24
CA TRP A 12 -2.41 -14.78 -1.36
C TRP A 12 -3.35 -14.13 -2.38
N ASP A 13 -3.46 -14.71 -3.58
CA ASP A 13 -4.36 -14.25 -4.65
C ASP A 13 -5.84 -14.24 -4.19
N LYS A 14 -6.26 -15.21 -3.36
CA LYS A 14 -7.63 -15.25 -2.78
C LYS A 14 -7.90 -14.19 -1.71
N LEU A 15 -6.88 -13.80 -0.95
CA LEU A 15 -7.02 -12.84 0.14
C LEU A 15 -6.81 -11.39 -0.32
N HIS A 16 -6.09 -11.21 -1.43
CA HIS A 16 -5.76 -9.92 -2.00
C HIS A 16 -6.46 -9.77 -3.34
N ALA A 17 -7.75 -9.38 -3.29
CA ALA A 17 -8.47 -8.95 -4.48
C ALA A 17 -7.76 -7.74 -5.08
N THR A 18 -7.52 -7.75 -6.40
CA THR A 18 -6.91 -6.64 -7.12
C THR A 18 -7.80 -5.40 -6.97
N PRO A 19 -7.34 -4.36 -6.27
CA PRO A 19 -8.13 -3.14 -6.13
C PRO A 19 -8.11 -2.35 -7.44
N ASP A 20 -9.29 -1.90 -7.89
CA ASP A 20 -9.47 -1.07 -9.08
C ASP A 20 -9.14 0.40 -8.76
N PHE A 21 -7.87 0.65 -8.44
CA PHE A 21 -7.37 2.00 -8.19
C PHE A 21 -7.12 2.73 -9.51
N LYS A 22 -7.50 4.01 -9.59
CA LYS A 22 -7.21 4.87 -10.74
C LYS A 22 -6.23 5.96 -10.37
N VAL A 23 -5.51 6.46 -11.38
CA VAL A 23 -4.70 7.67 -11.23
C VAL A 23 -5.67 8.83 -10.92
N GLU A 24 -5.26 9.69 -9.99
CA GLU A 24 -6.05 10.78 -9.40
C GLU A 24 -7.08 10.36 -8.32
N ASP A 25 -7.21 9.08 -8.00
CA ASP A 25 -8.05 8.66 -6.87
C ASP A 25 -7.43 9.08 -5.53
N LEU A 26 -8.31 9.43 -4.59
CA LEU A 26 -7.96 9.72 -3.20
C LEU A 26 -7.98 8.43 -2.39
N VAL A 27 -6.85 8.09 -1.79
CA VAL A 27 -6.70 6.85 -1.02
C VAL A 27 -6.03 7.09 0.32
N LEU A 28 -6.38 6.27 1.31
CA LEU A 28 -5.79 6.31 2.64
C LEU A 28 -4.65 5.31 2.77
N ILE A 29 -3.54 5.69 3.41
CA ILE A 29 -2.46 4.75 3.71
C ILE A 29 -2.63 4.20 5.13
N SER A 30 -2.61 2.88 5.27
CA SER A 30 -2.66 2.20 6.57
C SER A 30 -1.31 2.28 7.29
N THR A 31 -1.24 3.19 8.25
CA THR A 31 -0.09 3.43 9.12
C THR A 31 0.15 2.30 10.10
N THR A 32 -0.89 1.54 10.48
CA THR A 32 -0.79 0.37 11.36
C THR A 32 0.14 -0.69 10.78
N ASN A 33 0.10 -0.90 9.47
CA ASN A 33 1.00 -1.81 8.78
C ASN A 33 2.31 -1.12 8.37
N LEU A 34 2.31 0.19 8.10
CA LEU A 34 3.57 0.95 7.91
C LEU A 34 4.46 0.91 9.15
N ASN A 35 3.89 1.01 10.36
CA ASN A 35 4.64 0.96 11.62
C ASN A 35 5.34 -0.40 11.84
N LYS A 36 4.94 -1.47 11.12
CA LYS A 36 5.64 -2.76 11.10
C LYS A 36 6.87 -2.75 10.17
N ILE A 37 6.96 -1.78 9.27
CA ILE A 37 8.09 -1.58 8.35
C ILE A 37 9.15 -0.72 9.04
N LYS A 38 10.38 -1.23 9.09
CA LYS A 38 11.53 -0.56 9.72
C LYS A 38 11.74 0.82 9.08
N GLY A 39 11.53 1.90 9.84
CA GLY A 39 11.70 3.29 9.35
C GLY A 39 10.46 4.17 9.44
N PHE A 40 9.29 3.62 9.79
CA PHE A 40 8.11 4.42 10.17
C PHE A 40 7.98 4.43 11.70
N LYS A 41 8.16 5.60 12.33
CA LYS A 41 8.04 5.79 13.77
C LYS A 41 6.69 6.39 14.11
N ASN A 42 5.89 5.64 14.85
CA ASN A 42 4.80 6.11 15.72
C ASN A 42 3.81 7.10 15.08
N ILE A 43 3.31 6.80 13.88
CA ILE A 43 2.12 7.52 13.40
C ILE A 43 0.94 7.04 14.26
N LYS A 44 0.32 7.97 15.01
CA LYS A 44 -0.72 7.68 16.02
C LYS A 44 -2.04 7.24 15.40
N ASP A 45 -2.41 7.84 14.28
CA ASP A 45 -3.64 7.48 13.58
C ASP A 45 -3.44 6.17 12.84
N SER A 46 -4.49 5.34 12.75
CA SER A 46 -4.48 4.03 12.06
C SER A 46 -4.46 4.14 10.53
N PHE A 47 -4.78 5.34 10.03
CA PHE A 47 -4.72 5.73 8.63
C PHE A 47 -4.14 7.14 8.56
N SER A 48 -3.29 7.39 7.57
CA SER A 48 -2.79 8.72 7.25
C SER A 48 -3.38 9.14 5.93
N GLY A 49 -3.88 10.38 5.90
CA GLY A 49 -4.20 11.25 4.74
C GLY A 49 -4.98 10.65 3.57
N PRO A 50 -5.93 11.37 2.96
CA PRO A 50 -6.26 11.10 1.57
C PRO A 50 -5.08 11.56 0.71
N PHE A 51 -4.36 10.61 0.13
CA PHE A 51 -3.29 10.85 -0.83
C PHE A 51 -3.80 10.61 -2.23
N VAL A 52 -3.30 11.40 -3.18
CA VAL A 52 -3.66 11.25 -4.60
C VAL A 52 -2.75 10.20 -5.22
N ILE A 53 -3.33 9.23 -5.94
CA ILE A 53 -2.55 8.29 -6.74
C ILE A 53 -1.98 9.02 -7.96
N LYS A 54 -0.66 9.15 -8.02
CA LYS A 54 0.06 9.79 -9.12
C LYS A 54 0.38 8.82 -10.25
N ALA A 55 0.67 7.57 -9.92
CA ALA A 55 0.94 6.52 -10.91
C ALA A 55 0.63 5.15 -10.33
N LEU A 56 0.25 4.20 -11.20
CA LEU A 56 0.09 2.80 -10.85
C LEU A 56 1.32 2.04 -11.34
N HIS A 57 1.97 1.30 -10.46
CA HIS A 57 3.11 0.44 -10.77
C HIS A 57 2.62 -1.02 -10.82
N GLY A 58 2.00 -1.36 -11.96
CA GLY A 58 1.35 -2.65 -12.15
C GLY A 58 0.14 -2.83 -11.23
N GLU A 59 -0.17 -4.07 -10.88
CA GLU A 59 -1.34 -4.44 -10.06
C GLU A 59 -1.04 -4.42 -8.55
N ASN A 60 0.24 -4.34 -8.17
CA ASN A 60 0.68 -4.61 -6.80
C ASN A 60 1.20 -3.38 -6.05
N ALA A 61 1.51 -2.29 -6.76
CA ALA A 61 2.04 -1.08 -6.14
C ALA A 61 1.49 0.17 -6.80
N VAL A 62 1.34 1.23 -6.03
CA VAL A 62 0.96 2.55 -6.53
C VAL A 62 1.89 3.61 -5.95
N LYS A 63 2.07 4.67 -6.72
CA LYS A 63 2.82 5.84 -6.34
C LYS A 63 1.85 6.92 -5.91
N LEU A 64 1.97 7.34 -4.66
CA LEU A 64 1.14 8.35 -4.04
C LEU A 64 1.87 9.69 -4.04
N GLU A 65 1.11 10.76 -4.16
CA GLU A 65 1.63 12.09 -3.91
C GLU A 65 1.60 12.36 -2.41
N LEU A 66 2.76 12.15 -1.77
CA LEU A 66 2.92 12.36 -0.33
C LEU A 66 3.15 13.84 -0.03
N PHE A 67 2.31 14.41 0.83
CA PHE A 67 2.47 15.76 1.36
C PHE A 67 2.89 15.70 2.85
N GLU A 68 3.38 16.82 3.37
CA GLU A 68 3.74 17.02 4.79
C GLU A 68 4.76 16.00 5.35
N GLU A 69 4.39 15.25 6.38
CA GLU A 69 5.26 14.39 7.19
C GLU A 69 5.80 13.16 6.43
N LEU A 70 5.16 12.85 5.31
CA LEU A 70 5.48 11.70 4.45
C LEU A 70 6.27 12.11 3.20
N SER A 71 6.46 13.41 2.96
CA SER A 71 7.20 13.94 1.79
C SER A 71 8.63 13.41 1.66
N ASN A 72 9.29 13.12 2.79
CA ASN A 72 10.66 12.58 2.82
C ASN A 72 10.72 11.04 2.75
N LYS A 73 9.59 10.37 2.49
CA LYS A 73 9.51 8.91 2.41
C LYS A 73 9.30 8.43 0.98
N ASN A 74 9.54 7.14 0.76
CA ASN A 74 9.29 6.54 -0.54
C ASN A 74 7.79 6.69 -0.88
N PRO A 75 7.43 7.37 -1.99
CA PRO A 75 6.05 7.58 -2.40
C PRO A 75 5.38 6.33 -2.96
N THR A 76 6.13 5.23 -3.14
CA THR A 76 5.59 3.98 -3.70
C THR A 76 5.19 3.04 -2.58
N PHE A 77 3.92 2.66 -2.56
CA PHE A 77 3.36 1.74 -1.57
C PHE A 77 2.69 0.55 -2.25
N PRO A 78 2.79 -0.65 -1.66
CA PRO A 78 2.01 -1.79 -2.11
C PRO A 78 0.52 -1.56 -1.88
N VAL A 79 -0.31 -2.07 -2.80
CA VAL A 79 -1.79 -1.94 -2.75
C VAL A 79 -2.39 -2.49 -1.46
N SER A 80 -1.74 -3.47 -0.82
CA SER A 80 -2.17 -4.05 0.46
C SER A 80 -2.14 -3.07 1.64
N LEU A 81 -1.39 -1.97 1.52
CA LEU A 81 -1.31 -0.91 2.52
C LEU A 81 -2.27 0.24 2.25
N ILE A 82 -3.03 0.17 1.16
CA ILE A 82 -3.84 1.27 0.67
C ILE A 82 -5.29 0.90 0.82
N LYS A 83 -6.08 1.86 1.30
CA LYS A 83 -7.53 1.75 1.33
C LYS A 83 -8.14 2.77 0.38
N PRO A 84 -9.11 2.35 -0.46
CA PRO A 84 -10.02 3.31 -1.07
C PRO A 84 -10.84 4.05 -0.01
#